data_AF-A0A191XZY6-F1
#
_entry.id   AF-A0A191XZY6-F1
#
_cell.length_a   1.000
_cell.length_b   1.000
_cell.length_c   1.000
_cell.angle_alpha   90.00
_cell.angle_beta   90.00
_cell.angle_gamma   90.00
#
_symmetry.space_group_name_H-M   'P 1'
#
loop_
_entity.id
_entity.type
_entity.pdbx_description
1 polymer ?
#
loop_
_entity_poly.entity_id
_entity_poly.type
_entity_poly.pdbx_seq_one_letter_code
_entity_poly.pdbx_strand_id
1 'polypeptide(L)' 'AVGLLDEVEFVHYDGDTRRLEPRQDWMSRVTEDDPQYWKRNTENFMGAQQVYKGNIETAK' A
#
# COMPACT_ATOMS: atom_id res chain seq x y z
N ALA A 1 -2.90 -4.98 -1.00
CA ALA A 1 -3.80 -4.00 -1.64
C ALA A 1 -3.21 -3.58 -2.97
N VAL A 2 -4.02 -3.18 -3.95
CA VAL A 2 -3.55 -2.80 -5.30
C VAL A 2 -4.12 -1.44 -5.65
N GLY A 3 -3.30 -0.54 -6.19
CA GLY A 3 -3.73 0.75 -6.73
C GLY A 3 -3.67 0.75 -8.26
N LEU A 4 -4.77 1.15 -8.90
CA LEU A 4 -4.90 1.24 -10.36
C LEU A 4 -5.10 2.70 -10.80
N LEU A 5 -4.46 3.09 -11.90
CA LEU A 5 -4.69 4.34 -12.62
C LEU A 5 -4.82 3.98 -14.10
N ASP A 6 -5.96 4.30 -14.71
CA ASP A 6 -6.28 3.90 -16.09
C ASP A 6 -6.06 2.40 -16.34
N GLU A 7 -6.59 1.57 -15.45
CA GLU A 7 -6.47 0.09 -15.46
C GLU A 7 -5.03 -0.45 -15.29
N VAL A 8 -4.03 0.42 -15.14
CA VAL A 8 -2.64 0.05 -14.92
C VAL A 8 -2.32 0.05 -13.42
N GLU A 9 -1.72 -1.03 -12.94
CA GLU A 9 -1.22 -1.11 -11.57
C GLU A 9 -0.04 -0.15 -11.37
N PHE A 10 -0.20 0.80 -10.46
CA PHE A 10 0.83 1.79 -10.12
C PHE A 10 1.47 1.57 -8.75
N VAL A 11 0.78 0.91 -7.82
CA VAL A 11 1.31 0.53 -6.51
C VAL A 11 0.75 -0.81 -6.03
N HIS A 12 1.57 -1.53 -5.28
CA HIS A 12 1.23 -2.82 -4.67
C HIS A 12 1.61 -2.85 -3.20
N TYR A 13 0.66 -3.18 -2.33
CA TYR A 13 0.94 -3.54 -0.94
C TYR A 13 0.95 -5.06 -0.77
N ASP A 14 2.15 -5.60 -0.56
CA ASP A 14 2.38 -7.00 -0.21
C ASP A 14 2.17 -7.17 1.30
N GLY A 15 1.16 -7.96 1.66
CA GLY A 15 0.78 -8.21 3.06
C GLY A 15 1.69 -9.20 3.80
N ASP A 16 2.50 -9.97 3.09
CA ASP A 16 3.44 -10.93 3.65
C ASP A 16 4.74 -10.21 4.03
N THR A 17 5.29 -9.43 3.10
CA THR A 17 6.50 -8.63 3.34
C THR A 17 6.21 -7.30 4.03
N ARG A 18 4.94 -6.89 4.10
CA ARG A 18 4.45 -5.62 4.65
C ARG A 18 5.09 -4.41 3.99
N ARG A 19 5.20 -4.45 2.66
CA ARG A 19 5.82 -3.38 1.86
C ARG A 19 4.83 -2.81 0.86
N LEU A 20 4.80 -1.48 0.74
CA LEU A 20 4.18 -0.80 -0.38
C LEU A 20 5.25 -0.50 -1.43
N GLU A 21 5.05 -1.00 -2.65
CA GLU A 21 6.03 -0.96 -3.73
C GLU A 21 5.44 -0.28 -4.97
N PRO A 22 6.22 0.58 -5.66
CA PRO A 22 5.83 1.13 -6.94
C PRO A 22 5.79 0.03 -8.02
N ARG A 23 4.82 0.12 -8.92
CA ARG A 23 4.71 -0.74 -10.10
C ARG A 23 4.96 -0.01 -11.42
N GLN A 24 5.04 1.32 -11.36
CA GLN A 24 5.40 2.18 -12.50
C GLN A 24 6.55 3.10 -12.12
N ASP A 25 7.45 3.39 -13.06
CA ASP A 25 8.66 4.16 -12.83
C ASP A 25 8.38 5.56 -12.26
N TRP A 26 7.33 6.21 -12.74
CA TRP A 26 6.95 7.55 -12.30
C TRP A 26 6.55 7.59 -10.82
N MET A 27 6.04 6.47 -10.26
CA MET A 27 5.73 6.44 -8.82
C MET A 27 6.98 6.46 -7.96
N SER A 28 8.09 5.88 -8.39
CA SER A 28 9.33 5.87 -7.59
C SER A 28 9.84 7.28 -7.26
N ARG A 29 9.56 8.24 -8.15
CA ARG A 29 9.97 9.65 -8.06
C ARG A 29 9.19 10.45 -7.02
N VAL A 30 8.07 9.93 -6.49
CA VAL A 30 7.31 10.62 -5.42
C VAL A 30 8.17 10.93 -4.19
N THR A 31 9.24 10.16 -3.99
CA THR A 31 10.22 10.34 -2.91
C THR A 31 10.99 11.67 -3.02
N GLU A 32 11.09 12.24 -4.23
CA GLU A 32 11.75 13.53 -4.46
C GLU A 32 10.95 14.68 -3.83
N ASP A 33 9.62 14.65 -3.93
CA ASP A 33 8.73 15.66 -3.36
C ASP A 33 8.30 15.32 -1.92
N ASP A 34 8.09 14.04 -1.61
CA ASP A 34 7.71 13.53 -0.29
C ASP A 34 8.57 12.32 0.10
N PRO A 35 9.73 12.55 0.76
CA PRO A 35 10.62 11.48 1.19
C PRO A 35 9.98 10.47 2.17
N GLN A 36 8.84 10.81 2.77
CA GLN A 36 8.13 9.97 3.74
C GLN A 36 6.95 9.19 3.12
N TYR A 37 6.64 9.43 1.84
CA TYR A 37 5.46 8.87 1.17
C TYR A 37 5.34 7.34 1.36
N TRP A 38 6.42 6.60 1.07
CA TRP A 38 6.41 5.14 1.14
C TRP A 38 6.24 4.61 2.56
N LYS A 39 6.93 5.22 3.52
CA LYS A 39 6.83 4.85 4.94
C LYS A 39 5.40 5.09 5.44
N ARG A 40 4.88 6.31 5.23
CA ARG A 40 3.54 6.71 5.68
C ARG A 40 2.47 5.80 5.11
N ASN A 41 2.50 5.53 3.80
CA ASN A 41 1.49 4.68 3.18
C ASN A 41 1.65 3.20 3.55
N THR A 42 2.87 2.71 3.74
CA THR A 42 3.10 1.35 4.27
C THR A 42 2.46 1.18 5.65
N GLU A 43 2.66 2.14 6.56
CA GLU A 43 2.05 2.14 7.89
C GLU A 43 0.52 2.17 7.83
N ASN A 44 -0.05 2.99 6.93
CA ASN A 44 -1.50 3.03 6.69
C ASN A 44 -2.05 1.67 6.22
N PHE A 45 -1.40 1.02 5.26
CA PHE A 45 -1.83 -0.30 4.77
C PHE A 45 -1.65 -1.40 5.81
N MET A 46 -0.59 -1.33 6.63
CA MET A 46 -0.44 -2.22 7.79
C MET A 46 -1.60 -2.07 8.78
N GLY A 47 -2.00 -0.82 9.08
CA GLY A 47 -3.16 -0.55 9.94
C GLY A 47 -4.45 -1.11 9.36
N ALA A 48 -4.71 -0.86 8.07
CA ALA A 48 -5.88 -1.40 7.37
C ALA A 48 -5.90 -2.94 7.37
N GLN A 49 -4.74 -3.60 7.19
CA GLN A 49 -4.63 -5.05 7.25
C GLN A 49 -5.07 -5.60 8.63
N GLN A 50 -4.69 -4.95 9.73
CA GLN A 50 -5.11 -5.39 11.08
C GLN A 50 -6.61 -5.19 11.30
N VAL A 51 -7.16 -4.07 10.84
CA VAL A 51 -8.61 -3.80 10.92
C VAL A 51 -9.40 -4.86 10.15
N TYR A 52 -9.00 -5.19 8.92
CA TYR A 52 -9.69 -6.21 8.13
C TYR A 52 -9.59 -7.61 8.74
N LYS A 53 -8.45 -7.97 9.34
CA LYS A 53 -8.35 -9.22 10.12
C LYS A 53 -9.36 -9.25 11.26
N GLY A 54 -9.45 -8.18 12.06
CA GLY A 54 -10.43 -8.08 13.14
C GLY A 54 -11.88 -8.17 12.66
N ASN A 55 -12.20 -7.49 11.56
CA ASN A 55 -13.54 -7.54 10.97
C ASN A 55 -13.91 -8.95 10.48
N ILE A 56 -12.96 -9.66 9.85
CA ILE A 56 -13.15 -11.05 9.43
C ILE A 56 -13.42 -11.94 10.64
N GLU A 57 -12.63 -11.83 11.72
CA GLU A 57 -12.88 -12.61 12.94
C GLU A 57 -14.21 -12.27 13.59
N THR A 58 -14.66 -11.02 13.52
CA THR A 58 -15.95 -10.58 14.07
C THR A 58 -17.15 -11.09 13.26
N ALA A 59 -16.98 -11.23 11.95
CA ALA A 59 -18.05 -11.63 11.02
C ALA A 59 -18.21 -13.16 10.88
N LYS A 60 -17.26 -13.94 11.39
CA LYS A 60 -17.33 -15.42 11.43
C LYS A 60 -18.37 -15.89 12.45
#